data_AF-A0A956GZI4-F1
#
_entry.id   AF-A0A956GZI4-F1
#
_cell.length_a   1.000
_cell.length_b   1.000
_cell.length_c   1.000
_cell.angle_alpha   90.00
_cell.angle_beta   90.00
_cell.angle_gamma   90.00
#
_symmetry.space_group_name_H-M   'P 1'
#
loop_
_entity.id
_entity.type
_entity.pdbx_description
1 polymer ?
#
loop_
_entity_poly.entity_id
_entity_poly.type
_entity_poly.pdbx_seq_one_letter_code
_entity_poly.pdbx_strand_id
1 'polypeptide(L)'
;MLRSPTRPRLLATFERALALSLSLLGLTAVTGCSSSKDMNKWLPADAAVIRCTVAGPNLRLPPLFDEIPTPAVPTGMLARTMDPIALDELGYERDQPVCAALFAPDTGEIETAKSSIESFEELRRTVALSVKSMGRCRCTYADALDASGLISGCADQPTDASCEADSEKIEALGEALAPLRSKLASTEVPRVHWRLVGPTDRPGRFEARYEQLIARHPGGSEVYQRHSPLPPRHGMALVAALLAVDDVIAVVTQDSGRSLLVVREISGLLVLDHFSYPDWNGRIDPQLQALLAYLDDAQIDRYRRALTMPELTRTLAMNPAQGYLVELDHDGLEQVDRAALVSAQFAGVGYDDSHELRDLPPLYVDRVTMQVPFGTDGKVLRARMRLTDEGRQWAAAAGGVPLDISLETLGADERTPKYTPTRRGVEQMFLLRGQPIEQLLFAGPSGMPKILRAVEDAAPGSIDGKIDKWQVDLPSGPLPGGFDSREGSQLIRERLSIVPHRLEGELVDGGGTIALELGPR
;
A
#
# COMPACT_ATOMS: atom_id res chain seq x y z
N MET A 1 -49.40 51.65 -57.22
CA MET A 1 -48.38 52.17 -56.30
C MET A 1 -48.45 51.36 -55.00
N LEU A 2 -47.40 50.57 -54.78
CA LEU A 2 -46.88 49.99 -53.53
C LEU A 2 -47.80 49.94 -52.28
N ARG A 3 -48.24 48.73 -51.90
CA ARG A 3 -47.90 48.09 -50.61
C ARG A 3 -48.40 46.63 -50.58
N SER A 4 -47.50 45.77 -50.15
CA SER A 4 -47.61 44.36 -49.75
C SER A 4 -46.59 44.20 -48.61
N PRO A 5 -46.51 43.11 -47.80
CA PRO A 5 -47.52 42.18 -47.27
C PRO A 5 -47.40 42.04 -45.72
N THR A 6 -48.28 41.26 -45.07
CA THR A 6 -47.87 40.38 -43.94
C THR A 6 -48.79 39.15 -43.84
N ARG A 7 -48.20 37.98 -44.12
CA ARG A 7 -48.64 36.62 -43.72
C ARG A 7 -48.07 36.32 -42.30
N PRO A 8 -48.17 35.08 -41.75
CA PRO A 8 -49.35 34.48 -41.15
C PRO A 8 -49.09 33.99 -39.71
N ARG A 9 -50.16 33.85 -38.91
CA ARG A 9 -50.17 33.06 -37.67
C ARG A 9 -50.47 31.61 -38.03
N LEU A 10 -49.51 30.70 -37.87
CA LEU A 10 -49.67 29.23 -37.72
C LEU A 10 -48.28 28.59 -37.59
N LEU A 11 -47.57 28.87 -36.49
CA LEU A 11 -46.27 28.24 -36.17
C LEU A 11 -45.97 28.20 -34.65
N ALA A 12 -46.98 28.33 -33.79
CA ALA A 12 -46.75 28.49 -32.33
C ALA A 12 -47.22 27.30 -31.47
N THR A 13 -47.81 26.26 -32.05
CA THR A 13 -48.35 25.10 -31.31
C THR A 13 -47.62 23.78 -31.56
N PHE A 14 -46.75 23.70 -32.59
CA PHE A 14 -45.94 22.50 -32.85
C PHE A 14 -44.59 22.51 -32.11
N GLU A 15 -43.98 23.69 -31.91
CA GLU A 15 -42.69 23.80 -31.21
C GLU A 15 -42.79 23.59 -29.69
N ARG A 16 -43.96 23.86 -29.08
CA ARG A 16 -44.17 23.62 -27.64
C ARG A 16 -44.42 22.15 -27.29
N ALA A 17 -44.98 21.37 -28.22
CA ALA A 17 -45.18 19.94 -28.03
C ALA A 17 -43.85 19.17 -28.17
N LEU A 18 -42.98 19.58 -29.11
CA LEU A 18 -41.66 18.95 -29.29
C LEU A 18 -40.69 19.28 -28.13
N ALA A 19 -40.74 20.52 -27.61
CA ALA A 19 -39.92 20.94 -26.48
C ALA A 19 -40.28 20.22 -25.17
N LEU A 20 -41.56 19.94 -24.91
CA LEU A 20 -41.96 19.16 -23.72
C LEU A 20 -41.62 17.67 -23.85
N SER A 21 -41.68 17.08 -25.05
CA SER A 21 -41.27 15.70 -25.27
C SER A 21 -39.74 15.51 -25.23
N LEU A 22 -38.94 16.48 -25.67
CA LEU A 22 -37.48 16.44 -25.50
C LEU A 22 -37.04 16.72 -24.06
N SER A 23 -37.81 17.53 -23.30
CA SER A 23 -37.55 17.75 -21.87
C SER A 23 -37.88 16.51 -21.04
N LEU A 24 -38.92 15.75 -21.39
CA LEU A 24 -39.26 14.50 -20.70
C LEU A 24 -38.35 13.32 -21.10
N LEU A 25 -37.88 13.25 -22.35
CA LEU A 25 -36.89 12.26 -22.78
C LEU A 25 -35.46 12.60 -22.31
N GLY A 26 -35.17 13.87 -22.00
CA GLY A 26 -33.91 14.32 -21.42
C GLY A 26 -33.78 14.14 -19.90
N LEU A 27 -34.89 13.88 -19.20
CA LEU A 27 -34.93 13.68 -17.73
C LEU A 27 -35.12 12.20 -17.31
N THR A 28 -35.43 11.29 -18.24
CA THR A 28 -35.48 9.84 -17.97
C THR A 28 -34.21 9.08 -18.38
N ALA A 29 -33.17 9.78 -18.86
CA ALA A 29 -31.87 9.19 -19.23
C ALA A 29 -30.74 9.49 -18.22
N VAL A 30 -31.02 10.14 -17.08
CA VAL A 30 -30.02 10.51 -16.06
C VAL A 30 -30.27 9.85 -14.70
N THR A 31 -31.21 8.93 -14.59
CA THR A 31 -31.43 8.14 -13.36
C THR A 31 -31.39 6.64 -13.68
N GLY A 32 -30.20 6.03 -13.62
CA GLY A 32 -30.09 4.57 -13.57
C GLY A 32 -28.96 3.91 -14.37
N CYS A 33 -27.79 4.52 -14.55
CA CYS A 33 -26.56 3.76 -14.77
C CYS A 33 -25.70 3.91 -13.51
N SER A 34 -25.71 2.89 -12.65
CA SER A 34 -24.93 2.90 -11.40
C SER A 34 -23.44 2.95 -11.73
N SER A 35 -22.87 4.14 -11.67
CA SER A 35 -21.43 4.39 -11.62
C SER A 35 -20.79 3.97 -10.28
N SER A 36 -21.49 3.12 -9.50
CA SER A 36 -21.18 2.76 -8.11
C SER A 36 -20.25 1.56 -7.96
N LYS A 37 -20.01 0.78 -9.04
CA LYS A 37 -19.07 -0.35 -9.05
C LYS A 37 -17.67 0.03 -9.56
N ASP A 38 -17.39 1.32 -9.78
CA ASP A 38 -16.09 1.74 -10.28
C ASP A 38 -15.04 1.74 -9.16
N MET A 39 -14.34 0.60 -9.05
CA MET A 39 -13.24 0.38 -8.12
C MET A 39 -12.12 1.43 -8.25
N ASN A 40 -11.87 1.98 -9.45
CA ASN A 40 -10.75 2.88 -9.67
C ASN A 40 -10.87 4.18 -8.85
N LYS A 41 -12.10 4.56 -8.49
CA LYS A 41 -12.35 5.73 -7.63
C LYS A 41 -11.87 5.56 -6.19
N TRP A 42 -11.54 4.33 -5.79
CA TRP A 42 -11.09 4.00 -4.45
C TRP A 42 -9.56 3.83 -4.36
N LEU A 43 -8.86 3.88 -5.50
CA LEU A 43 -7.41 3.81 -5.58
C LEU A 43 -6.85 5.24 -5.54
N PRO A 44 -6.10 5.62 -4.50
CA PRO A 44 -5.65 7.00 -4.36
C PRO A 44 -4.51 7.31 -5.35
N ALA A 45 -4.42 8.57 -5.81
CA ALA A 45 -3.45 8.97 -6.82
C ALA A 45 -1.98 8.79 -6.37
N ASP A 46 -1.72 8.89 -5.08
CA ASP A 46 -0.43 8.78 -4.39
C ASP A 46 -0.16 7.37 -3.83
N ALA A 47 -0.91 6.35 -4.26
CA ALA A 47 -0.64 4.96 -3.87
C ALA A 47 0.83 4.58 -4.15
N ALA A 48 1.53 4.09 -3.12
CA ALA A 48 2.89 3.58 -3.22
C ALA A 48 2.95 2.25 -3.98
N VAL A 49 1.93 1.41 -3.76
CA VAL A 49 1.78 0.11 -4.40
C VAL A 49 0.32 -0.06 -4.79
N ILE A 50 0.08 -0.60 -5.99
CA ILE A 50 -1.22 -1.14 -6.37
C ILE A 50 -1.01 -2.56 -6.87
N ARG A 51 -1.73 -3.53 -6.32
CA ARG A 51 -1.68 -4.94 -6.77
C ARG A 51 -3.09 -5.40 -7.08
N CYS A 52 -3.32 -5.79 -8.33
CA CYS A 52 -4.62 -6.25 -8.80
C CYS A 52 -4.56 -7.71 -9.25
N THR A 53 -5.62 -8.44 -8.94
CA THR A 53 -5.86 -9.82 -9.36
C THR A 53 -7.35 -9.98 -9.69
N VAL A 54 -7.78 -11.20 -9.95
CA VAL A 54 -9.19 -11.58 -10.08
C VAL A 54 -9.58 -12.57 -9.00
N ALA A 55 -10.84 -12.53 -8.55
CA ALA A 55 -11.38 -13.52 -7.62
C ALA A 55 -11.90 -14.75 -8.36
N GLY A 56 -11.61 -15.96 -7.87
CA GLY A 56 -12.16 -17.18 -8.48
C GLY A 56 -11.63 -18.49 -7.88
N PRO A 57 -12.49 -19.54 -7.78
CA PRO A 57 -12.16 -20.78 -7.07
C PRO A 57 -11.19 -21.72 -7.81
N ASN A 58 -10.96 -21.50 -9.11
CA ASN A 58 -10.12 -22.34 -9.97
C ASN A 58 -8.92 -21.60 -10.54
N LEU A 59 -8.60 -20.43 -9.99
CA LEU A 59 -7.50 -19.59 -10.45
C LEU A 59 -6.28 -19.84 -9.59
N ARG A 60 -5.12 -19.84 -10.22
CA ARG A 60 -3.82 -19.86 -9.55
C ARG A 60 -3.05 -18.64 -10.02
N LEU A 61 -2.44 -17.93 -9.08
CA LEU A 61 -1.53 -16.86 -9.42
C LEU A 61 -0.38 -17.44 -10.26
N PRO A 62 -0.04 -16.82 -11.40
CA PRO A 62 1.11 -17.24 -12.18
C PRO A 62 2.37 -17.10 -11.32
N PRO A 63 3.27 -18.11 -11.29
CA PRO A 63 4.49 -18.03 -10.48
C PRO A 63 5.32 -16.79 -10.80
N LEU A 64 5.34 -16.35 -12.07
CA LEU A 64 6.03 -15.13 -12.49
C LEU A 64 5.55 -13.87 -11.75
N PHE A 65 4.29 -13.83 -11.33
CA PHE A 65 3.74 -12.69 -10.58
C PHE A 65 4.22 -12.67 -9.12
N ASP A 66 4.49 -13.84 -8.53
CA ASP A 66 5.01 -13.97 -7.17
C ASP A 66 6.55 -13.93 -7.11
N GLU A 67 7.23 -14.24 -8.23
CA GLU A 67 8.69 -14.19 -8.37
C GLU A 67 9.23 -12.75 -8.47
N ILE A 68 8.38 -11.77 -8.81
CA ILE A 68 8.78 -10.36 -8.89
C ILE A 68 8.78 -9.75 -7.48
N PRO A 69 9.89 -9.12 -7.05
CA PRO A 69 10.02 -8.57 -5.71
C PRO A 69 9.07 -7.38 -5.52
N THR A 70 7.92 -7.64 -4.91
CA THR A 70 6.88 -6.64 -4.65
C THR A 70 6.41 -6.77 -3.20
N PRO A 71 6.06 -5.66 -2.53
CA PRO A 71 5.53 -5.71 -1.17
C PRO A 71 4.32 -6.64 -1.10
N ALA A 72 4.38 -7.60 -0.19
CA ALA A 72 3.25 -8.47 0.08
C ALA A 72 2.12 -7.64 0.67
N VAL A 73 0.91 -7.83 0.14
CA VAL A 73 -0.28 -7.15 0.67
C VAL A 73 -0.59 -7.76 2.04
N PRO A 74 -0.47 -7.01 3.14
CA PRO A 74 -0.79 -7.45 4.48
C PRO A 74 -2.30 -7.41 4.62
N THR A 75 -2.96 -8.35 3.97
CA THR A 75 -4.41 -8.51 4.12
C THR A 75 -4.77 -9.29 5.37
N GLY A 76 -3.79 -9.49 6.27
CA GLY A 76 -3.87 -10.42 7.36
C GLY A 76 -4.56 -11.70 6.89
N MET A 77 -5.30 -12.31 7.80
CA MET A 77 -5.99 -13.58 7.65
C MET A 77 -6.84 -13.80 6.38
N LEU A 78 -7.34 -12.77 5.71
CA LEU A 78 -8.57 -12.93 4.91
C LEU A 78 -8.35 -13.02 3.39
N ALA A 79 -7.35 -12.35 2.82
CA ALA A 79 -7.10 -12.37 1.37
C ALA A 79 -5.75 -12.98 0.95
N ARG A 80 -5.00 -13.60 1.88
CA ARG A 80 -3.77 -14.40 1.66
C ARG A 80 -2.94 -13.90 0.47
N THR A 81 -2.32 -12.73 0.59
CA THR A 81 -1.46 -12.14 -0.46
C THR A 81 -2.15 -12.01 -1.83
N MET A 82 -3.45 -11.70 -1.85
CA MET A 82 -4.29 -11.62 -3.06
C MET A 82 -4.57 -12.99 -3.72
N ASP A 83 -4.67 -14.07 -2.94
CA ASP A 83 -5.08 -15.40 -3.42
C ASP A 83 -6.50 -15.35 -4.02
N PRO A 84 -6.69 -15.66 -5.32
CA PRO A 84 -8.00 -15.66 -5.97
C PRO A 84 -9.07 -16.48 -5.25
N ILE A 85 -8.69 -17.59 -4.63
CA ILE A 85 -9.62 -18.48 -3.92
C ILE A 85 -10.09 -17.81 -2.63
N ALA A 86 -9.16 -17.25 -1.85
CA ALA A 86 -9.48 -16.52 -0.64
C ALA A 86 -10.39 -15.31 -0.94
N LEU A 87 -10.14 -14.60 -2.04
CA LEU A 87 -10.99 -13.50 -2.51
C LEU A 87 -12.42 -13.96 -2.85
N ASP A 88 -12.60 -15.10 -3.53
CA ASP A 88 -13.95 -15.68 -3.76
C ASP A 88 -14.60 -16.14 -2.45
N GLU A 89 -13.83 -16.68 -1.50
CA GLU A 89 -14.35 -17.07 -0.18
C GLU A 89 -14.88 -15.86 0.59
N LEU A 90 -14.17 -14.73 0.55
CA LEU A 90 -14.58 -13.45 1.17
C LEU A 90 -15.87 -12.86 0.58
N GLY A 91 -16.09 -13.09 -0.71
CA GLY A 91 -17.32 -12.67 -1.40
C GLY A 91 -17.13 -11.68 -2.54
N TYR A 92 -15.90 -11.43 -2.98
CA TYR A 92 -15.66 -10.67 -4.22
C TYR A 92 -16.31 -11.37 -5.43
N GLU A 93 -16.84 -10.58 -6.38
CA GLU A 93 -17.49 -11.09 -7.58
C GLU A 93 -16.48 -11.88 -8.44
N ARG A 94 -16.90 -13.04 -8.95
CA ARG A 94 -16.01 -13.94 -9.69
C ARG A 94 -15.55 -13.33 -11.00
N ASP A 95 -14.30 -13.60 -11.35
CA ASP A 95 -13.63 -13.13 -12.56
C ASP A 95 -13.61 -11.60 -12.71
N GLN A 96 -13.96 -10.86 -11.65
CA GLN A 96 -13.87 -9.41 -11.58
C GLN A 96 -12.56 -9.00 -10.91
N PRO A 97 -11.99 -7.86 -11.31
CA PRO A 97 -10.74 -7.39 -10.74
C PRO A 97 -10.93 -6.93 -9.29
N VAL A 98 -9.97 -7.29 -8.46
CA VAL A 98 -9.81 -6.84 -7.07
C VAL A 98 -8.43 -6.22 -6.95
N CYS A 99 -8.36 -4.97 -6.47
CA CYS A 99 -7.12 -4.25 -6.31
C CYS A 99 -6.85 -3.92 -4.84
N ALA A 100 -5.62 -4.14 -4.41
CA ALA A 100 -5.05 -3.65 -3.18
C ALA A 100 -4.22 -2.39 -3.46
N ALA A 101 -4.37 -1.34 -2.66
CA ALA A 101 -3.53 -0.15 -2.71
C ALA A 101 -2.86 0.10 -1.35
N LEU A 102 -1.56 0.33 -1.35
CA LEU A 102 -0.81 0.85 -0.19
C LEU A 102 -0.79 2.38 -0.26
N PHE A 103 -1.29 3.01 0.78
CA PHE A 103 -1.32 4.47 0.87
C PHE A 103 0.05 4.97 1.31
N ALA A 104 0.56 6.00 0.62
CA ALA A 104 1.75 6.72 1.05
C ALA A 104 1.31 7.87 1.97
N PRO A 105 1.79 7.93 3.22
CA PRO A 105 1.54 9.10 4.07
C PRO A 105 2.26 10.32 3.48
N ASP A 106 1.65 11.50 3.57
CA ASP A 106 2.31 12.70 3.10
C ASP A 106 3.44 13.14 4.04
N THR A 107 4.36 13.97 3.52
CA THR A 107 5.51 14.44 4.30
C THR A 107 5.11 15.28 5.52
N GLY A 108 4.03 16.06 5.43
CA GLY A 108 3.54 16.87 6.55
C GLY A 108 3.01 16.02 7.71
N GLU A 109 2.28 14.94 7.40
CA GLU A 109 1.85 13.94 8.38
C GLU A 109 3.05 13.26 9.05
N ILE A 110 4.08 12.87 8.28
CA ILE A 110 5.28 12.22 8.83
C ILE A 110 6.02 13.15 9.80
N GLU A 111 6.25 14.41 9.44
CA GLU A 111 6.96 15.36 10.31
C GLU A 111 6.13 15.74 11.56
N THR A 112 4.80 15.84 11.42
CA THR A 112 3.90 16.07 12.55
C THR A 112 3.93 14.91 13.54
N ALA A 113 3.91 13.67 13.03
CA ALA A 113 4.03 12.47 13.84
C ALA A 113 5.39 12.40 14.55
N LYS A 114 6.49 12.70 13.84
CA LYS A 114 7.84 12.73 14.41
C LYS A 114 7.94 13.69 15.61
N SER A 115 7.54 14.94 15.41
CA SER A 115 7.55 15.94 16.50
C SER A 115 6.64 15.54 17.66
N SER A 116 5.50 14.92 17.37
CA SER A 116 4.55 14.45 18.38
C SER A 116 5.12 13.33 19.24
N ILE A 117 5.80 12.36 18.62
CA ILE A 117 6.46 11.23 19.29
C ILE A 117 7.62 11.73 20.16
N GLU A 118 8.50 12.60 19.64
CA GLU A 118 9.61 13.18 20.41
C GLU A 118 9.12 13.90 21.68
N SER A 119 8.10 14.75 21.51
CA SER A 119 7.46 15.48 22.62
C SER A 119 6.79 14.53 23.63
N PHE A 120 6.18 13.45 23.15
CA PHE A 120 5.57 12.44 24.02
C PHE A 120 6.62 11.68 24.85
N GLU A 121 7.74 11.28 24.24
CA GLU A 121 8.84 10.60 24.93
C GLU A 121 9.51 11.48 25.99
N GLU A 122 9.69 12.78 25.71
CA GLU A 122 10.19 13.74 26.69
C GLU A 122 9.23 13.87 27.88
N LEU A 123 7.93 14.00 27.60
CA LEU A 123 6.91 14.10 28.65
C LEU A 123 6.86 12.82 29.51
N ARG A 124 6.94 11.63 28.89
CA ARG A 124 7.02 10.35 29.60
C ARG A 124 8.20 10.31 30.56
N ARG A 125 9.39 10.77 30.14
CA ARG A 125 10.58 10.83 31.00
C ARG A 125 10.35 11.73 32.21
N THR A 126 9.73 12.89 32.01
CA THR A 126 9.40 13.84 33.08
C THR A 126 8.39 13.25 34.08
N VAL A 127 7.28 12.68 33.58
CA VAL A 127 6.23 12.08 34.41
C VAL A 127 6.73 10.84 35.16
N ALA A 128 7.59 10.03 34.54
CA ALA A 128 8.16 8.85 35.18
C ALA A 128 8.95 9.19 36.45
N LEU A 129 9.63 10.34 36.50
CA LEU A 129 10.33 10.81 37.71
C LEU A 129 9.34 11.13 38.84
N SER A 130 8.24 11.83 38.53
CA SER A 130 7.18 12.15 39.48
C SER A 130 6.48 10.90 40.01
N VAL A 131 6.12 9.97 39.13
CA VAL A 131 5.44 8.71 39.49
C VAL A 131 6.35 7.81 40.34
N LYS A 132 7.66 7.78 40.07
CA LYS A 132 8.62 7.01 40.86
C LYS A 132 8.65 7.44 42.32
N SER A 133 8.38 8.71 42.62
CA SER A 133 8.34 9.24 43.99
C SER A 133 7.18 8.70 44.83
N MET A 134 6.16 8.10 44.20
CA MET A 134 4.99 7.51 44.86
C MET A 134 5.26 6.11 45.46
N GLY A 135 6.48 5.60 45.30
CA GLY A 135 6.97 4.41 46.01
C GLY A 135 6.48 3.08 45.45
N ARG A 136 6.43 2.07 46.32
CA ARG A 136 6.13 0.68 45.94
C ARG A 136 4.67 0.44 45.54
N CYS A 137 3.73 1.24 46.06
CA CYS A 137 2.29 1.07 45.84
C CYS A 137 1.75 1.76 44.57
N ARG A 138 2.63 2.35 43.75
CA ARG A 138 2.23 3.10 42.54
C ARG A 138 1.37 2.29 41.56
N CYS A 139 1.61 0.98 41.42
CA CYS A 139 0.84 0.15 40.49
C CYS A 139 -0.58 -0.12 41.02
N THR A 140 -0.75 -0.25 42.34
CA THR A 140 -2.09 -0.33 42.96
C THR A 140 -2.88 0.97 42.76
N TYR A 141 -2.23 2.12 42.86
CA TYR A 141 -2.87 3.41 42.57
C TYR A 141 -3.21 3.57 41.09
N ALA A 142 -2.34 3.07 40.20
CA ALA A 142 -2.56 3.09 38.76
C ALA A 142 -3.74 2.20 38.34
N ASP A 143 -3.86 1.03 38.95
CA ASP A 143 -4.97 0.10 38.73
C ASP A 143 -6.32 0.73 39.09
N ALA A 144 -6.38 1.41 40.24
CA ALA A 144 -7.56 2.17 40.66
C ALA A 144 -7.95 3.31 39.69
N LEU A 145 -7.02 3.77 38.85
CA LEU A 145 -7.24 4.81 37.84
C LEU A 145 -7.39 4.27 36.41
N ASP A 146 -7.33 2.95 36.21
CA ASP A 146 -7.22 2.31 34.90
C ASP A 146 -6.04 2.90 34.08
N ALA A 147 -4.90 3.03 34.75
CA ALA A 147 -3.70 3.72 34.28
C ALA A 147 -2.44 2.84 34.30
N SER A 148 -2.57 1.54 34.60
CA SER A 148 -1.45 0.62 34.72
C SER A 148 -0.58 0.56 33.45
N GLY A 149 -1.19 0.68 32.26
CA GLY A 149 -0.47 0.76 30.97
C GLY A 149 0.30 2.07 30.75
N LEU A 150 -0.04 3.16 31.46
CA LEU A 150 0.65 4.44 31.36
C LEU A 150 1.93 4.50 32.20
N ILE A 151 2.09 3.57 33.15
CA ILE A 151 3.21 3.55 34.09
C ILE A 151 4.14 2.37 33.80
N SER A 152 5.41 2.70 33.63
CA SER A 152 6.48 1.73 33.41
C SER A 152 6.48 0.62 34.47
N GLY A 153 6.31 -0.63 34.02
CA GLY A 153 6.35 -1.84 34.84
C GLY A 153 5.07 -2.17 35.62
N CYS A 154 4.00 -1.39 35.49
CA CYS A 154 2.73 -1.68 36.19
C CYS A 154 1.74 -2.53 35.39
N ALA A 155 1.89 -2.63 34.06
CA ALA A 155 1.01 -3.43 33.22
C ALA A 155 1.03 -4.94 33.57
N ASP A 156 2.20 -5.48 33.90
CA ASP A 156 2.41 -6.92 34.14
C ASP A 156 2.64 -7.27 35.63
N GLN A 157 2.61 -6.27 36.52
CA GLN A 157 2.82 -6.50 37.96
C GLN A 157 1.48 -6.68 38.67
N PRO A 158 1.24 -7.82 39.34
CA PRO A 158 0.08 -7.94 40.21
C PRO A 158 0.14 -6.88 41.31
N THR A 159 -0.99 -6.24 41.60
CA THR A 159 -1.10 -5.26 42.68
C THR A 159 -0.68 -5.89 44.00
N ASP A 160 0.17 -5.20 44.77
CA ASP A 160 0.65 -5.69 46.06
C ASP A 160 -0.51 -5.67 47.07
N ALA A 161 -0.85 -6.84 47.62
CA ALA A 161 -1.93 -6.99 48.60
C ALA A 161 -1.68 -6.21 49.91
N SER A 162 -0.44 -5.75 50.15
CA SER A 162 -0.08 -4.90 51.29
C SER A 162 -0.25 -3.39 51.04
N CYS A 163 -0.65 -2.99 49.83
CA CYS A 163 -0.92 -1.61 49.47
C CYS A 163 -2.42 -1.31 49.57
N GLU A 164 -2.81 -0.39 50.45
CA GLU A 164 -4.17 0.12 50.52
C GLU A 164 -4.38 1.27 49.53
N ALA A 165 -5.57 1.37 48.95
CA ALA A 165 -5.96 2.44 48.06
C ALA A 165 -6.09 3.76 48.85
N ASP A 166 -5.04 4.59 48.81
CA ASP A 166 -5.01 5.93 49.39
C ASP A 166 -5.56 6.94 48.37
N SER A 167 -6.70 7.55 48.68
CA SER A 167 -7.39 8.49 47.80
C SER A 167 -6.55 9.73 47.46
N GLU A 168 -5.73 10.23 48.39
CA GLU A 168 -4.88 11.41 48.13
C GLU A 168 -3.75 11.05 47.16
N LYS A 169 -3.19 9.84 47.28
CA LYS A 169 -2.17 9.34 46.35
C LYS A 169 -2.74 9.01 44.98
N ILE A 170 -3.96 8.49 44.92
CA ILE A 170 -4.70 8.24 43.67
C ILE A 170 -4.96 9.57 42.95
N GLU A 171 -5.46 10.59 43.65
CA GLU A 171 -5.70 11.92 43.08
C GLU A 171 -4.40 12.54 42.57
N ALA A 172 -3.34 12.54 43.39
CA ALA A 172 -2.02 13.05 42.99
C ALA A 172 -1.42 12.30 41.78
N LEU A 173 -1.65 10.99 41.68
CA LEU A 173 -1.25 10.20 40.51
C LEU A 173 -2.07 10.60 39.27
N GLY A 174 -3.37 10.80 39.43
CA GLY A 174 -4.24 11.30 38.37
C GLY A 174 -3.78 12.64 37.81
N GLU A 175 -3.45 13.59 38.67
CA GLU A 175 -2.90 14.90 38.29
C GLU A 175 -1.55 14.77 37.58
N ALA A 176 -0.65 13.93 38.10
CA ALA A 176 0.66 13.70 37.50
C ALA A 176 0.57 13.06 36.09
N LEU A 177 -0.43 12.19 35.87
CA LEU A 177 -0.66 11.51 34.59
C LEU A 177 -1.52 12.32 33.61
N ALA A 178 -2.23 13.36 34.06
CA ALA A 178 -3.12 14.15 33.22
C ALA A 178 -2.43 14.75 31.97
N PRO A 179 -1.21 15.33 32.06
CA PRO A 179 -0.50 15.80 30.87
C PRO A 179 -0.18 14.66 29.89
N LEU A 180 0.18 13.48 30.41
CA LEU A 180 0.49 12.32 29.59
C LEU A 180 -0.74 11.80 28.84
N ARG A 181 -1.89 11.72 29.51
CA ARG A 181 -3.18 11.36 28.89
C ARG A 181 -3.57 12.36 27.80
N SER A 182 -3.45 13.65 28.09
CA SER A 182 -3.73 14.71 27.10
C SER A 182 -2.79 14.62 25.90
N LYS A 183 -1.49 14.36 26.12
CA LYS A 183 -0.53 14.23 25.02
C LYS A 183 -0.80 12.99 24.19
N LEU A 184 -1.06 11.84 24.84
CA LEU A 184 -1.40 10.58 24.17
C LEU A 184 -2.62 10.75 23.25
N ALA A 185 -3.62 11.53 23.68
CA ALA A 185 -4.79 11.85 22.87
C ALA A 185 -4.49 12.64 21.57
N SER A 186 -3.29 13.22 21.46
CA SER A 186 -2.83 14.01 20.32
C SER A 186 -1.59 13.43 19.62
N THR A 187 -0.99 12.38 20.17
CA THR A 187 0.21 11.78 19.60
C THR A 187 -0.18 10.93 18.39
N GLU A 188 0.35 11.30 17.23
CA GLU A 188 0.21 10.50 16.02
C GLU A 188 1.37 9.54 15.86
N VAL A 189 1.06 8.27 15.63
CA VAL A 189 2.04 7.26 15.23
C VAL A 189 1.67 6.82 13.81
N PRO A 190 2.62 6.87 12.85
CA PRO A 190 2.32 6.46 11.49
C PRO A 190 1.91 4.98 11.44
N ARG A 191 1.03 4.66 10.50
CA ARG A 191 0.56 3.29 10.24
C ARG A 191 0.66 3.01 8.75
N VAL A 192 0.87 1.74 8.43
CA VAL A 192 0.75 1.24 7.08
C VAL A 192 -0.73 1.00 6.82
N HIS A 193 -1.29 1.68 5.81
CA HIS A 193 -2.70 1.52 5.41
C HIS A 193 -2.79 0.88 4.04
N TRP A 194 -3.40 -0.29 4.00
CA TRP A 194 -3.78 -0.98 2.77
C TRP A 194 -5.29 -0.94 2.58
N ARG A 195 -5.72 -0.67 1.35
CA ARG A 195 -7.12 -0.81 0.96
C ARG A 195 -7.26 -1.87 -0.12
N LEU A 196 -8.05 -2.90 0.12
CA LEU A 196 -8.56 -3.77 -0.93
C LEU A 196 -9.94 -3.32 -1.33
N VAL A 197 -10.20 -3.31 -2.62
CA VAL A 197 -11.50 -2.95 -3.19
C VAL A 197 -11.77 -3.82 -4.41
N GLY A 198 -13.03 -4.19 -4.61
CA GLY A 198 -13.48 -4.92 -5.79
C GLY A 198 -15.00 -5.09 -5.77
N PRO A 199 -15.62 -5.41 -6.92
CA PRO A 199 -17.04 -5.70 -6.98
C PRO A 199 -17.42 -6.89 -6.09
N THR A 200 -18.63 -6.85 -5.55
CA THR A 200 -19.26 -7.98 -4.86
C THR A 200 -20.66 -8.23 -5.43
N ASP A 201 -20.97 -9.51 -5.64
CA ASP A 201 -22.28 -10.02 -6.01
C ASP A 201 -22.98 -10.74 -4.83
N ARG A 202 -22.30 -10.80 -3.67
CA ARG A 202 -22.70 -11.58 -2.49
C ARG A 202 -22.55 -10.75 -1.21
N PRO A 203 -23.33 -9.66 -1.06
CA PRO A 203 -23.34 -8.87 0.18
C PRO A 203 -23.73 -9.74 1.39
N GLY A 204 -23.16 -9.44 2.55
CA GLY A 204 -23.32 -10.18 3.82
C GLY A 204 -22.53 -11.49 3.90
N ARG A 205 -21.77 -11.86 2.85
CA ARG A 205 -21.02 -13.13 2.83
C ARG A 205 -19.93 -13.21 3.88
N PHE A 206 -19.27 -12.09 4.17
CA PHE A 206 -18.26 -12.03 5.22
C PHE A 206 -18.88 -12.34 6.60
N GLU A 207 -19.96 -11.65 6.96
CA GLU A 207 -20.66 -11.84 8.24
C GLU A 207 -21.20 -13.27 8.41
N ALA A 208 -21.64 -13.91 7.33
CA ALA A 208 -22.14 -15.28 7.38
C ALA A 208 -21.04 -16.34 7.59
N ARG A 209 -19.76 -16.00 7.37
CA ARG A 209 -18.66 -16.99 7.30
C ARG A 209 -17.40 -16.63 8.09
N TYR A 210 -17.35 -15.49 8.79
CA TYR A 210 -16.13 -15.02 9.45
C TYR A 210 -15.51 -16.07 10.39
N GLU A 211 -16.31 -16.85 11.13
CA GLU A 211 -15.80 -17.92 12.00
C GLU A 211 -14.98 -18.97 11.24
N GLN A 212 -15.46 -19.39 10.06
CA GLN A 212 -14.76 -20.35 9.21
C GLN A 212 -13.50 -19.76 8.60
N LEU A 213 -13.55 -18.47 8.27
CA LEU A 213 -12.42 -17.75 7.70
C LEU A 213 -11.31 -17.60 8.75
N ILE A 214 -11.65 -17.27 10.00
CA ILE A 214 -10.67 -17.04 11.10
C ILE A 214 -10.10 -18.32 11.67
N ALA A 215 -10.89 -19.39 11.84
CA ALA A 215 -10.43 -20.65 12.44
C ALA A 215 -9.24 -21.29 11.70
N ARG A 216 -8.96 -20.86 10.47
CA ARG A 216 -7.83 -21.29 9.65
C ARG A 216 -6.52 -20.55 9.97
N HIS A 217 -6.47 -19.65 10.96
CA HIS A 217 -5.32 -18.78 11.22
C HIS A 217 -4.62 -19.04 12.56
N PRO A 218 -3.27 -19.16 12.55
CA PRO A 218 -2.47 -19.21 13.76
C PRO A 218 -2.22 -17.79 14.28
N GLY A 219 -3.14 -17.25 15.08
CA GLY A 219 -3.00 -15.93 15.69
C GLY A 219 -4.28 -15.53 16.41
N GLY A 220 -4.16 -14.88 17.58
CA GLY A 220 -5.33 -14.35 18.28
C GLY A 220 -5.97 -13.26 17.42
N SER A 221 -7.23 -13.44 17.03
CA SER A 221 -8.00 -12.43 16.31
C SER A 221 -9.42 -12.40 16.81
N GLU A 222 -9.97 -11.19 16.90
CA GLU A 222 -11.29 -10.96 17.42
C GLU A 222 -12.09 -10.15 16.40
N VAL A 223 -13.31 -10.61 16.11
CA VAL A 223 -14.22 -9.96 15.17
C VAL A 223 -15.37 -9.35 15.94
N TYR A 224 -15.61 -8.08 15.63
CA TYR A 224 -16.72 -7.30 16.14
C TYR A 224 -17.64 -6.97 14.97
N GLN A 225 -18.90 -7.36 15.11
CA GLN A 225 -19.94 -7.08 14.13
C GLN A 225 -20.79 -5.91 14.59
N ARG A 226 -21.49 -5.28 13.63
CA ARG A 226 -22.46 -4.24 13.95
C ARG A 226 -23.50 -4.78 14.94
N HIS A 227 -23.81 -3.99 15.96
CA HIS A 227 -24.77 -4.31 17.04
C HIS A 227 -24.33 -5.39 18.05
N SER A 228 -23.14 -5.97 17.92
CA SER A 228 -22.59 -6.86 18.95
C SER A 228 -22.11 -6.05 20.17
N PRO A 229 -22.38 -6.50 21.41
CA PRO A 229 -21.88 -5.84 22.60
C PRO A 229 -20.34 -5.90 22.61
N LEU A 230 -19.71 -4.76 22.90
CA LEU A 230 -18.25 -4.67 22.99
C LEU A 230 -17.79 -4.87 24.44
N PRO A 231 -16.66 -5.56 24.67
CA PRO A 231 -16.09 -5.69 26.01
C PRO A 231 -15.66 -4.31 26.54
N PRO A 232 -15.74 -4.05 27.86
CA PRO A 232 -15.32 -2.77 28.43
C PRO A 232 -13.79 -2.74 28.63
N ARG A 233 -13.03 -2.60 27.54
CA ARG A 233 -11.56 -2.49 27.56
C ARG A 233 -11.05 -1.45 26.56
N HIS A 234 -9.81 -1.00 26.72
CA HIS A 234 -9.17 -0.05 25.79
C HIS A 234 -9.12 -0.59 24.35
N GLY A 235 -9.15 0.33 23.38
CA GLY A 235 -9.25 0.04 21.94
C GLY A 235 -10.69 -0.16 21.46
N MET A 236 -11.65 -0.31 22.37
CA MET A 236 -13.06 -0.52 22.00
C MET A 236 -13.79 0.76 21.65
N ALA A 237 -13.28 1.95 22.03
CA ALA A 237 -13.87 3.21 21.59
C ALA A 237 -13.66 3.40 20.08
N LEU A 238 -12.48 3.05 19.57
CA LEU A 238 -12.21 3.01 18.13
C LEU A 238 -13.12 2.00 17.43
N VAL A 239 -13.18 0.76 17.92
CA VAL A 239 -14.04 -0.28 17.32
C VAL A 239 -15.50 0.17 17.28
N ALA A 240 -16.02 0.72 18.37
CA ALA A 240 -17.38 1.28 18.42
C ALA A 240 -17.58 2.39 17.39
N ALA A 241 -16.63 3.32 17.31
CA ALA A 241 -16.71 4.47 16.42
C ALA A 241 -16.66 4.09 14.94
N LEU A 242 -15.97 3.00 14.59
CA LEU A 242 -15.90 2.45 13.24
C LEU A 242 -17.15 1.64 12.89
N LEU A 243 -17.64 0.80 13.80
CA LEU A 243 -18.91 0.07 13.61
C LEU A 243 -20.13 0.99 13.51
N ALA A 244 -20.01 2.24 13.97
CA ALA A 244 -21.03 3.27 13.81
C ALA A 244 -21.05 3.90 12.42
N VAL A 245 -20.05 3.65 11.56
CA VAL A 245 -20.05 4.11 10.17
C VAL A 245 -21.00 3.22 9.36
N ASP A 246 -21.88 3.81 8.57
CA ASP A 246 -23.04 3.12 7.98
C ASP A 246 -22.71 1.93 7.07
N ASP A 247 -21.58 2.01 6.37
CA ASP A 247 -21.11 1.00 5.41
C ASP A 247 -20.20 -0.08 6.03
N VAL A 248 -19.84 0.06 7.31
CA VAL A 248 -19.01 -0.91 8.04
C VAL A 248 -19.88 -2.05 8.55
N ILE A 249 -19.53 -3.28 8.14
CA ILE A 249 -20.21 -4.50 8.57
C ILE A 249 -19.44 -5.22 9.69
N ALA A 250 -18.11 -5.11 9.69
CA ALA A 250 -17.28 -5.71 10.73
C ALA A 250 -15.96 -4.96 10.92
N VAL A 251 -15.41 -5.10 12.13
CA VAL A 251 -14.06 -4.68 12.49
C VAL A 251 -13.33 -5.88 13.09
N VAL A 252 -12.12 -6.15 12.62
CA VAL A 252 -11.29 -7.27 13.07
C VAL A 252 -10.02 -6.73 13.70
N THR A 253 -9.76 -7.06 14.96
CA THR A 253 -8.46 -6.80 15.60
C THR A 253 -7.57 -8.01 15.43
N GLN A 254 -6.36 -7.82 14.94
CA GLN A 254 -5.40 -8.89 14.62
C GLN A 254 -4.07 -8.65 15.35
N ASP A 255 -3.20 -9.65 15.38
CA ASP A 255 -1.84 -9.59 15.92
C ASP A 255 -1.74 -8.97 17.33
N SER A 256 -2.67 -9.36 18.21
CA SER A 256 -2.79 -8.81 19.58
C SER A 256 -3.01 -7.29 19.62
N GLY A 257 -3.75 -6.75 18.66
CA GLY A 257 -4.09 -5.32 18.57
C GLY A 257 -3.08 -4.47 17.80
N ARG A 258 -2.07 -5.07 17.15
CA ARG A 258 -1.12 -4.34 16.30
C ARG A 258 -1.66 -4.00 14.91
N SER A 259 -2.78 -4.62 14.55
CA SER A 259 -3.41 -4.47 13.25
C SER A 259 -4.94 -4.49 13.39
N LEU A 260 -5.58 -3.72 12.52
CA LEU A 260 -7.02 -3.51 12.48
C LEU A 260 -7.49 -3.63 11.04
N LEU A 261 -8.49 -4.47 10.79
CA LEU A 261 -9.16 -4.58 9.52
C LEU A 261 -10.59 -4.07 9.63
N VAL A 262 -10.97 -3.14 8.77
CA VAL A 262 -12.35 -2.65 8.65
C VAL A 262 -12.95 -3.21 7.38
N VAL A 263 -14.05 -3.96 7.52
CA VAL A 263 -14.77 -4.60 6.43
C VAL A 263 -16.02 -3.80 6.10
N ARG A 264 -16.14 -3.38 4.83
CA ARG A 264 -17.23 -2.50 4.37
C ARG A 264 -17.91 -3.03 3.11
N GLU A 265 -19.21 -2.80 3.03
CA GLU A 265 -20.00 -3.07 1.83
C GLU A 265 -20.65 -1.78 1.32
N ILE A 266 -20.17 -1.29 0.17
CA ILE A 266 -20.50 0.04 -0.35
C ILE A 266 -21.02 -0.09 -1.76
N SER A 267 -22.33 0.07 -1.95
CA SER A 267 -22.95 0.19 -3.28
C SER A 267 -22.54 -0.89 -4.29
N GLY A 268 -22.39 -2.14 -3.84
CA GLY A 268 -21.96 -3.28 -4.66
C GLY A 268 -20.44 -3.49 -4.75
N LEU A 269 -19.67 -2.82 -3.90
CA LEU A 269 -18.24 -3.05 -3.67
C LEU A 269 -18.01 -3.66 -2.29
N LEU A 270 -17.05 -4.57 -2.20
CA LEU A 270 -16.47 -5.01 -0.93
C LEU A 270 -15.14 -4.25 -0.74
N VAL A 271 -15.02 -3.52 0.36
CA VAL A 271 -13.82 -2.73 0.69
C VAL A 271 -13.26 -3.20 2.02
N LEU A 272 -11.97 -3.53 2.03
CA LEU A 272 -11.24 -3.94 3.23
C LEU A 272 -10.12 -2.92 3.48
N ASP A 273 -10.21 -2.18 4.58
CA ASP A 273 -9.19 -1.24 5.00
C ASP A 273 -8.37 -1.86 6.14
N HIS A 274 -7.12 -2.21 5.86
CA HIS A 274 -6.18 -2.79 6.82
C HIS A 274 -5.18 -1.73 7.29
N PHE A 275 -5.15 -1.51 8.59
CA PHE A 275 -4.23 -0.61 9.27
C PHE A 275 -3.31 -1.43 10.14
N SER A 276 -2.00 -1.27 9.99
CA SER A 276 -1.03 -1.98 10.82
C SER A 276 0.14 -1.10 11.17
N TYR A 277 0.67 -1.29 12.37
CA TYR A 277 2.01 -0.83 12.67
C TYR A 277 3.04 -1.61 11.84
N PRO A 278 4.17 -0.99 11.46
CA PRO A 278 5.28 -1.72 10.83
C PRO A 278 5.70 -2.92 11.68
N ASP A 279 6.25 -3.95 11.03
CA ASP A 279 6.83 -5.04 11.79
C ASP A 279 8.14 -4.60 12.44
N TRP A 280 8.06 -4.20 13.71
CA TRP A 280 9.22 -3.87 14.55
C TRP A 280 10.10 -5.08 14.89
N ASN A 281 10.03 -6.18 14.14
CA ASN A 281 10.79 -7.42 14.28
C ASN A 281 10.63 -8.05 15.68
N GLY A 282 9.42 -7.96 16.24
CA GLY A 282 9.11 -8.43 17.60
C GLY A 282 9.84 -7.69 18.74
N ARG A 283 10.43 -6.51 18.47
CA ARG A 283 11.27 -5.77 19.44
C ARG A 283 10.57 -4.59 20.14
N ILE A 284 9.24 -4.51 20.09
CA ILE A 284 8.55 -3.45 20.82
C ILE A 284 8.70 -3.64 22.33
N ASP A 285 9.00 -2.56 23.05
CA ASP A 285 8.90 -2.52 24.51
C ASP A 285 7.44 -2.84 24.92
N PRO A 286 7.19 -3.88 25.74
CA PRO A 286 5.84 -4.24 26.19
C PRO A 286 5.05 -3.05 26.77
N GLN A 287 5.75 -2.10 27.39
CA GLN A 287 5.12 -0.89 27.94
C GLN A 287 4.62 0.04 26.85
N LEU A 288 5.35 0.14 25.73
CA LEU A 288 4.91 0.89 24.56
C LEU A 288 3.79 0.17 23.82
N GLN A 289 3.82 -1.16 23.80
CA GLN A 289 2.75 -1.97 23.21
C GLN A 289 1.42 -1.76 23.95
N ALA A 290 1.44 -1.66 25.28
CA ALA A 290 0.24 -1.38 26.07
C ALA A 290 -0.41 0.00 25.76
N LEU A 291 0.34 0.94 25.18
CA LEU A 291 -0.15 2.27 24.85
C LEU A 291 -0.89 2.32 23.51
N LEU A 292 -0.70 1.33 22.64
CA LEU A 292 -1.26 1.35 21.28
C LEU A 292 -2.79 1.46 21.29
N ALA A 293 -3.48 0.71 22.15
CA ALA A 293 -4.93 0.75 22.26
C ALA A 293 -5.47 2.14 22.64
N TYR A 294 -4.74 2.89 23.48
CA TYR A 294 -5.11 4.26 23.85
C TYR A 294 -4.87 5.25 22.71
N LEU A 295 -3.77 5.07 21.95
CA LEU A 295 -3.48 5.87 20.76
C LEU A 295 -4.53 5.64 19.66
N ASP A 296 -4.96 4.39 19.50
CA ASP A 296 -6.00 3.99 18.57
C ASP A 296 -7.33 4.68 18.90
N ASP A 297 -7.77 4.61 20.16
CA ASP A 297 -8.99 5.27 20.64
C ASP A 297 -8.94 6.80 20.47
N ALA A 298 -7.77 7.40 20.62
CA ALA A 298 -7.58 8.84 20.44
C ALA A 298 -7.67 9.31 18.98
N GLN A 299 -7.42 8.41 18.02
CA GLN A 299 -7.28 8.76 16.60
C GLN A 299 -8.50 8.38 15.76
N ILE A 300 -9.68 8.25 16.38
CA ILE A 300 -10.95 7.88 15.70
C ILE A 300 -11.18 8.70 14.42
N ASP A 301 -11.01 10.02 14.47
CA ASP A 301 -11.26 10.88 13.33
C ASP A 301 -10.27 10.63 12.18
N ARG A 302 -9.03 10.23 12.49
CA ARG A 302 -8.03 9.86 11.48
C ARG A 302 -8.45 8.60 10.75
N TYR A 303 -8.89 7.57 11.47
CA TYR A 303 -9.41 6.34 10.84
C TYR A 303 -10.63 6.64 9.97
N ARG A 304 -11.58 7.45 10.47
CA ARG A 304 -12.75 7.85 9.68
C ARG A 304 -12.38 8.58 8.40
N ARG A 305 -11.43 9.53 8.46
CA ARG A 305 -10.89 10.20 7.26
C ARG A 305 -10.26 9.19 6.31
N ALA A 306 -9.44 8.27 6.82
CA ALA A 306 -8.81 7.25 5.99
C ALA A 306 -9.83 6.34 5.28
N LEU A 307 -10.99 6.06 5.89
CA LEU A 307 -12.07 5.27 5.26
C LEU A 307 -12.81 6.00 4.12
N THR A 308 -12.65 7.31 4.00
CA THR A 308 -13.33 8.07 2.93
C THR A 308 -12.77 7.73 1.54
N MET A 309 -13.56 8.03 0.51
CA MET A 309 -13.12 7.92 -0.87
C MET A 309 -12.01 8.97 -1.12
N PRO A 310 -10.89 8.62 -1.77
CA PRO A 310 -9.82 9.57 -2.06
C PRO A 310 -10.32 10.76 -2.89
N GLU A 311 -9.78 11.95 -2.62
CA GLU A 311 -10.08 13.16 -3.40
C GLU A 311 -9.52 13.07 -4.83
N LEU A 312 -8.33 12.46 -4.95
CA LEU A 312 -7.63 12.22 -6.20
C LEU A 312 -7.42 10.73 -6.41
N THR A 313 -7.73 10.27 -7.62
CA THR A 313 -7.74 8.84 -7.95
C THR A 313 -6.62 8.48 -8.91
N ARG A 314 -6.06 7.29 -8.74
CA ARG A 314 -5.03 6.77 -9.65
C ARG A 314 -5.60 6.48 -11.03
N THR A 315 -4.91 6.94 -12.07
CA THR A 315 -5.09 6.39 -13.42
C THR A 315 -4.06 5.28 -13.62
N LEU A 316 -4.52 4.03 -13.67
CA LEU A 316 -3.65 2.86 -13.83
C LEU A 316 -3.00 2.84 -15.22
N ALA A 317 -1.71 2.50 -15.27
CA ALA A 317 -0.98 2.46 -16.54
C ALA A 317 -1.41 1.26 -17.42
N MET A 318 -1.97 0.21 -16.83
CA MET A 318 -2.49 -0.97 -17.52
C MET A 318 -3.86 -1.36 -16.97
N ASN A 319 -4.68 -2.02 -17.79
CA ASN A 319 -6.05 -2.38 -17.41
C ASN A 319 -6.05 -3.66 -16.54
N PRO A 320 -6.50 -3.61 -15.28
CA PRO A 320 -6.51 -4.78 -14.38
C PRO A 320 -7.45 -5.89 -14.84
N ALA A 321 -8.40 -5.62 -15.73
CA ALA A 321 -9.26 -6.65 -16.32
C ALA A 321 -8.53 -7.54 -17.35
N GLN A 322 -7.28 -7.23 -17.71
CA GLN A 322 -6.52 -7.94 -18.74
C GLN A 322 -5.41 -8.85 -18.17
N GLY A 323 -5.16 -8.82 -16.87
CA GLY A 323 -4.11 -9.63 -16.25
C GLY A 323 -3.84 -9.27 -14.80
N TYR A 324 -3.02 -10.10 -14.15
CA TYR A 324 -2.48 -9.83 -12.82
C TYR A 324 -1.53 -8.65 -12.91
N LEU A 325 -1.79 -7.60 -12.12
CA LEU A 325 -1.12 -6.31 -12.27
C LEU A 325 -0.47 -5.90 -10.96
N VAL A 326 0.72 -5.34 -11.04
CA VAL A 326 1.37 -4.64 -9.94
C VAL A 326 1.91 -3.31 -10.44
N GLU A 327 1.67 -2.25 -9.69
CA GLU A 327 2.19 -0.91 -9.94
C GLU A 327 2.91 -0.45 -8.69
N LEU A 328 4.11 0.10 -8.86
CA LEU A 328 5.01 0.51 -7.81
C LEU A 328 5.44 1.94 -8.09
N ASP A 329 5.34 2.80 -7.08
CA ASP A 329 5.72 4.20 -7.12
C ASP A 329 6.88 4.43 -6.15
N HIS A 330 8.02 4.85 -6.68
CA HIS A 330 9.26 4.98 -5.91
C HIS A 330 9.08 5.98 -4.76
N ASP A 331 8.56 7.17 -5.05
CA ASP A 331 8.40 8.24 -4.07
C ASP A 331 7.39 7.85 -3.00
N GLY A 332 6.27 7.21 -3.39
CA GLY A 332 5.30 6.68 -2.44
C GLY A 332 5.92 5.64 -1.50
N LEU A 333 6.72 4.71 -2.02
CA LEU A 333 7.43 3.72 -1.21
C LEU A 333 8.46 4.36 -0.26
N GLU A 334 9.18 5.39 -0.71
CA GLU A 334 10.12 6.14 0.13
C GLU A 334 9.39 6.83 1.31
N GLN A 335 8.18 7.37 1.09
CA GLN A 335 7.38 7.93 2.19
C GLN A 335 6.92 6.86 3.18
N VAL A 336 6.57 5.66 2.71
CA VAL A 336 6.22 4.54 3.59
C VAL A 336 7.41 4.15 4.47
N ASP A 337 8.62 4.09 3.90
CA ASP A 337 9.84 3.79 4.68
C ASP A 337 10.17 4.91 5.69
N ARG A 338 9.99 6.18 5.32
CA ARG A 338 10.14 7.31 6.26
C ARG A 338 9.13 7.24 7.41
N ALA A 339 7.88 6.90 7.12
CA ALA A 339 6.86 6.69 8.14
C ALA A 339 7.17 5.49 9.04
N ALA A 340 7.76 4.43 8.50
CA ALA A 340 8.23 3.28 9.26
C ALA A 340 9.35 3.66 10.25
N LEU A 341 10.29 4.52 9.85
CA LEU A 341 11.32 5.07 10.74
C LEU A 341 10.73 5.84 11.92
N VAL A 342 9.81 6.77 11.64
CA VAL A 342 9.15 7.55 12.68
C VAL A 342 8.35 6.64 13.62
N SER A 343 7.69 5.63 13.09
CA SER A 343 6.98 4.62 13.91
C SER A 343 7.94 3.78 14.76
N ALA A 344 9.12 3.45 14.24
CA ALA A 344 10.14 2.68 14.95
C ALA A 344 10.70 3.47 16.15
N GLN A 345 10.81 4.79 16.04
CA GLN A 345 11.17 5.66 17.17
C GLN A 345 10.19 5.47 18.33
N PHE A 346 8.87 5.55 18.07
CA PHE A 346 7.85 5.29 19.09
C PHE A 346 8.00 3.91 19.73
N ALA A 347 8.33 2.88 18.96
CA ALA A 347 8.54 1.52 19.46
C ALA A 347 9.83 1.34 20.28
N GLY A 348 10.63 2.40 20.48
CA GLY A 348 11.93 2.35 21.14
C GLY A 348 13.03 1.71 20.27
N VAL A 349 12.74 1.52 18.97
CA VAL A 349 13.69 0.98 18.00
C VAL A 349 14.47 2.13 17.39
N GLY A 350 15.56 2.51 18.05
CA GLY A 350 16.47 3.54 17.54
C GLY A 350 17.06 3.14 16.18
N TYR A 351 16.83 3.98 15.17
CA TYR A 351 17.46 3.94 13.86
C TYR A 351 17.85 5.38 13.48
N ASP A 352 19.15 5.63 13.33
CA ASP A 352 19.67 6.91 12.86
C ASP A 352 19.99 6.76 11.38
N ASP A 353 19.22 7.39 10.51
CA ASP A 353 19.38 7.29 9.06
C ASP A 353 20.57 8.10 8.54
N SER A 354 21.14 9.01 9.33
CA SER A 354 22.32 9.81 8.92
C SER A 354 23.61 8.99 8.79
N HIS A 355 23.66 7.83 9.44
CA HIS A 355 24.77 6.88 9.33
C HIS A 355 24.51 5.77 8.29
N GLU A 356 23.37 5.80 7.59
CA GLU A 356 23.01 4.82 6.56
C GLU A 356 23.89 5.04 5.33
N LEU A 357 24.47 3.96 4.79
CA LEU A 357 25.13 4.02 3.49
C LEU A 357 24.17 3.48 2.43
N ARG A 358 23.55 4.39 1.69
CA ARG A 358 22.69 4.08 0.53
C ARG A 358 23.29 4.73 -0.70
N ASP A 359 23.92 3.93 -1.55
CA ASP A 359 24.52 4.36 -2.81
C ASP A 359 23.75 3.74 -3.98
N LEU A 360 23.07 4.57 -4.76
CA LEU A 360 22.27 4.16 -5.90
C LEU A 360 22.84 4.77 -7.20
N PRO A 361 22.73 4.07 -8.34
CA PRO A 361 22.91 4.71 -9.64
C PRO A 361 21.81 5.75 -9.88
N PRO A 362 21.96 6.62 -10.90
CA PRO A 362 20.86 7.48 -11.35
C PRO A 362 19.61 6.64 -11.65
N LEU A 363 18.48 7.04 -11.06
CA LEU A 363 17.20 6.38 -11.29
C LEU A 363 16.60 6.93 -12.59
N TYR A 364 16.49 6.07 -13.61
CA TYR A 364 15.84 6.43 -14.88
C TYR A 364 14.33 6.24 -14.86
N VAL A 365 13.84 5.49 -13.87
CA VAL A 365 12.42 5.21 -13.70
C VAL A 365 12.01 5.49 -12.27
N ASP A 366 10.81 6.03 -12.10
CA ASP A 366 10.23 6.34 -10.79
C ASP A 366 8.89 5.61 -10.55
N ARG A 367 8.34 4.99 -11.60
CA ARG A 367 7.15 4.17 -11.52
C ARG A 367 7.26 2.97 -12.43
N VAL A 368 7.00 1.79 -11.88
CA VAL A 368 7.04 0.53 -12.60
C VAL A 368 5.69 -0.14 -12.50
N THR A 369 5.04 -0.37 -13.63
CA THR A 369 3.82 -1.17 -13.74
C THR A 369 4.18 -2.45 -14.45
N MET A 370 3.79 -3.60 -13.92
CA MET A 370 4.00 -4.92 -14.52
C MET A 370 2.66 -5.66 -14.57
N GLN A 371 2.44 -6.40 -15.65
CA GLN A 371 1.23 -7.17 -15.85
C GLN A 371 1.55 -8.52 -16.47
N VAL A 372 1.03 -9.59 -15.88
CA VAL A 372 0.99 -10.92 -16.49
C VAL A 372 -0.39 -11.10 -17.13
N PRO A 373 -0.51 -11.04 -18.47
CA PRO A 373 -1.82 -11.05 -19.13
C PRO A 373 -2.54 -12.39 -18.98
N PHE A 374 -3.86 -12.35 -18.88
CA PHE A 374 -4.67 -13.57 -18.88
C PHE A 374 -4.53 -14.35 -20.18
N GLY A 375 -4.64 -15.68 -20.11
CA GLY A 375 -4.52 -16.57 -21.27
C GLY A 375 -3.10 -16.84 -21.76
N THR A 376 -2.07 -16.36 -21.05
CA THR A 376 -0.65 -16.55 -21.42
C THR A 376 0.06 -17.64 -20.62
N ASP A 377 -0.66 -18.33 -19.74
CA ASP A 377 -0.12 -19.31 -18.77
C ASP A 377 1.04 -18.77 -17.91
N GLY A 378 1.12 -17.43 -17.74
CA GLY A 378 2.22 -16.82 -16.99
C GLY A 378 3.55 -16.76 -17.74
N LYS A 379 3.52 -16.91 -19.07
CA LYS A 379 4.73 -16.90 -19.92
C LYS A 379 5.06 -15.52 -20.49
N VAL A 380 4.10 -14.59 -20.48
CA VAL A 380 4.28 -13.23 -20.98
C VAL A 380 4.23 -12.25 -19.82
N LEU A 381 5.19 -11.32 -19.77
CA LEU A 381 5.23 -10.19 -18.86
C LEU A 381 5.21 -8.90 -19.67
N ARG A 382 4.24 -8.04 -19.40
CA ARG A 382 4.20 -6.67 -19.90
C ARG A 382 4.65 -5.73 -18.80
N ALA A 383 5.40 -4.69 -19.15
CA ALA A 383 5.74 -3.63 -18.21
C ALA A 383 5.56 -2.25 -18.84
N ARG A 384 5.25 -1.26 -18.00
CA ARG A 384 5.31 0.16 -18.31
C ARG A 384 6.13 0.85 -17.25
N MET A 385 7.22 1.47 -17.68
CA MET A 385 8.16 2.16 -16.79
C MET A 385 8.12 3.66 -17.10
N ARG A 386 7.60 4.46 -16.17
CA ARG A 386 7.59 5.92 -16.29
C ARG A 386 9.02 6.42 -16.11
N LEU A 387 9.46 7.28 -17.03
CA LEU A 387 10.80 7.85 -17.03
C LEU A 387 10.89 9.10 -16.17
N THR A 388 11.93 9.16 -15.35
CA THR A 388 12.38 10.40 -14.66
C THR A 388 12.90 11.41 -15.68
N ASP A 389 13.20 12.63 -15.23
CA ASP A 389 13.81 13.65 -16.08
C ASP A 389 15.15 13.18 -16.64
N GLU A 390 15.97 12.55 -15.80
CA GLU A 390 17.22 11.89 -16.17
C GLU A 390 16.98 10.74 -17.15
N GLY A 391 15.96 9.90 -16.93
CA GLY A 391 15.60 8.81 -17.82
C GLY A 391 15.18 9.29 -19.21
N ARG A 392 14.43 10.41 -19.29
CA ARG A 392 14.05 11.02 -20.57
C ARG A 392 15.25 11.62 -21.30
N GLN A 393 16.16 12.27 -20.57
CA GLN A 393 17.42 12.77 -21.16
C GLN A 393 18.29 11.63 -21.68
N TRP A 394 18.38 10.54 -20.91
CA TRP A 394 19.07 9.31 -21.31
C TRP A 394 18.48 8.71 -22.59
N ALA A 395 17.15 8.56 -22.67
CA ALA A 395 16.48 8.02 -23.84
C ALA A 395 16.66 8.92 -25.09
N ALA A 396 16.62 10.24 -24.91
CA ALA A 396 16.82 11.21 -25.98
C ALA A 396 18.25 11.19 -26.54
N ALA A 397 19.26 10.84 -25.72
CA ALA A 397 20.66 10.81 -26.14
C ALA A 397 20.94 9.74 -27.21
N ALA A 398 20.14 8.66 -27.28
CA ALA A 398 20.23 7.65 -28.34
C ALA A 398 19.48 8.01 -29.63
N GLY A 399 18.85 9.18 -29.69
CA GLY A 399 17.86 9.57 -30.69
C GLY A 399 18.22 9.21 -32.14
N GLY A 400 17.45 8.29 -32.72
CA GLY A 400 17.50 7.93 -34.14
C GLY A 400 18.62 6.98 -34.56
N VAL A 401 19.52 6.61 -33.64
CA VAL A 401 20.62 5.67 -33.85
C VAL A 401 20.14 4.24 -33.57
N PRO A 402 20.59 3.23 -34.33
CA PRO A 402 20.37 1.83 -33.99
C PRO A 402 20.78 1.51 -32.55
N LEU A 403 19.96 0.72 -31.86
CA LEU A 403 20.13 0.48 -30.43
C LEU A 403 21.51 -0.14 -30.13
N ASP A 404 21.89 -1.17 -30.87
CA ASP A 404 23.17 -1.89 -30.79
C ASP A 404 24.40 -0.96 -30.84
N ILE A 405 24.35 0.07 -31.69
CA ILE A 405 25.39 1.10 -31.82
C ILE A 405 25.35 2.05 -30.62
N SER A 406 24.16 2.44 -30.17
CA SER A 406 23.99 3.39 -29.06
C SER A 406 24.40 2.83 -27.69
N LEU A 407 24.45 1.50 -27.52
CA LEU A 407 24.76 0.86 -26.23
C LEU A 407 26.11 1.29 -25.62
N GLU A 408 27.13 1.52 -26.45
CA GLU A 408 28.45 1.99 -25.99
C GLU A 408 28.38 3.39 -25.37
N THR A 409 27.49 4.24 -25.90
CA THR A 409 27.28 5.61 -25.40
C THR A 409 26.29 5.68 -24.23
N LEU A 410 25.36 4.73 -24.15
CA LEU A 410 24.33 4.66 -23.10
C LEU A 410 24.82 3.95 -21.83
N GLY A 411 25.84 3.10 -21.92
CA GLY A 411 26.35 2.26 -20.84
C GLY A 411 27.32 2.95 -19.88
N ALA A 412 26.93 4.07 -19.27
CA ALA A 412 27.71 4.70 -18.20
C ALA A 412 28.08 3.70 -17.08
N ASP A 413 29.16 4.00 -16.34
CA ASP A 413 29.73 3.16 -15.27
C ASP A 413 28.63 2.56 -14.37
N GLU A 414 28.42 1.25 -14.49
CA GLU A 414 27.44 0.54 -13.66
C GLU A 414 27.84 0.67 -12.19
N ARG A 415 27.09 1.47 -11.45
CA ARG A 415 27.18 1.52 -9.99
C ARG A 415 26.24 0.45 -9.45
N THR A 416 26.79 -0.63 -8.93
CA THR A 416 26.02 -1.62 -8.17
C THR A 416 25.38 -0.91 -6.97
N PRO A 417 24.05 -0.95 -6.82
CA PRO A 417 23.38 -0.43 -5.64
C PRO A 417 24.02 -1.01 -4.37
N LYS A 418 24.31 -0.17 -3.39
CA LYS A 418 24.81 -0.60 -2.08
C LYS A 418 23.92 -0.06 -0.99
N TYR A 419 23.58 -0.94 -0.07
CA TYR A 419 22.85 -0.60 1.13
C TYR A 419 23.58 -1.18 2.34
N THR A 420 23.93 -0.32 3.30
CA THR A 420 24.40 -0.74 4.62
C THR A 420 23.55 -0.03 5.67
N PRO A 421 22.68 -0.77 6.39
CA PRO A 421 21.84 -0.20 7.42
C PRO A 421 22.67 0.13 8.65
N THR A 422 22.18 1.09 9.44
CA THR A 422 22.89 1.54 10.65
C THR A 422 22.81 0.53 11.79
N ARG A 423 21.84 -0.38 11.71
CA ARG A 423 21.64 -1.47 12.66
C ARG A 423 21.17 -2.72 11.92
N ARG A 424 21.70 -3.89 12.29
CA ARG A 424 21.25 -5.18 11.70
C ARG A 424 19.85 -5.58 12.20
N GLY A 425 19.08 -6.16 11.30
CA GLY A 425 17.73 -6.71 11.55
C GLY A 425 16.61 -5.68 11.49
N VAL A 426 16.90 -4.44 11.10
CA VAL A 426 15.90 -3.36 10.90
C VAL A 426 15.47 -3.24 9.44
N GLU A 427 16.20 -3.88 8.53
CA GLU A 427 15.97 -3.86 7.08
C GLU A 427 14.59 -4.42 6.75
N GLN A 428 14.09 -5.35 7.57
CA GLN A 428 12.75 -5.96 7.46
C GLN A 428 11.61 -4.97 7.70
N MET A 429 11.88 -3.79 8.28
CA MET A 429 10.88 -2.74 8.45
C MET A 429 10.64 -1.94 7.16
N PHE A 430 11.59 -2.00 6.22
CA PHE A 430 11.55 -1.22 4.99
C PHE A 430 10.95 -2.03 3.84
N LEU A 431 10.15 -1.35 3.02
CA LEU A 431 9.60 -1.89 1.79
C LEU A 431 10.49 -1.57 0.58
N LEU A 432 11.27 -0.49 0.62
CA LEU A 432 12.12 -0.05 -0.48
C LEU A 432 13.61 -0.13 -0.15
N ARG A 433 14.03 0.55 0.93
CA ARG A 433 15.44 0.75 1.28
C ARG A 433 16.19 -0.57 1.45
N GLY A 434 17.19 -0.78 0.60
CA GLY A 434 18.00 -1.99 0.61
C GLY A 434 17.28 -3.25 0.12
N GLN A 435 16.01 -3.14 -0.27
CA GLN A 435 15.21 -4.28 -0.70
C GLN A 435 15.44 -4.61 -2.18
N PRO A 436 15.21 -5.86 -2.62
CA PRO A 436 15.32 -6.26 -4.01
C PRO A 436 14.52 -5.38 -4.98
N ILE A 437 13.37 -4.85 -4.57
CA ILE A 437 12.55 -3.92 -5.37
C ILE A 437 13.33 -2.66 -5.79
N GLU A 438 14.07 -2.04 -4.87
CA GLU A 438 14.89 -0.87 -5.16
C GLU A 438 16.01 -1.23 -6.13
N GLN A 439 16.72 -2.32 -5.84
CA GLN A 439 17.90 -2.72 -6.62
C GLN A 439 17.56 -3.23 -8.02
N LEU A 440 16.42 -3.92 -8.19
CA LEU A 440 16.03 -4.58 -9.42
C LEU A 440 15.08 -3.75 -10.28
N LEU A 441 14.07 -3.11 -9.67
CA LEU A 441 13.01 -2.47 -10.44
C LEU A 441 13.29 -0.98 -10.68
N PHE A 442 13.91 -0.29 -9.73
CA PHE A 442 14.21 1.15 -9.86
C PHE A 442 15.66 1.42 -10.28
N ALA A 443 16.63 0.76 -9.65
CA ALA A 443 18.05 0.87 -10.00
C ALA A 443 18.51 -0.17 -11.06
N GLY A 444 17.64 -1.11 -11.45
CA GLY A 444 17.91 -2.07 -12.53
C GLY A 444 18.06 -1.44 -13.91
N PRO A 445 17.11 -0.59 -14.35
CA PRO A 445 17.11 -0.01 -15.69
C PRO A 445 18.39 0.73 -16.09
N SER A 446 19.11 1.33 -15.14
CA SER A 446 20.38 2.00 -15.43
C SER A 446 21.51 1.05 -15.83
N GLY A 447 21.44 -0.24 -15.44
CA GLY A 447 22.40 -1.28 -15.84
C GLY A 447 22.04 -1.99 -17.15
N MET A 448 20.84 -1.74 -17.69
CA MET A 448 20.31 -2.45 -18.86
C MET A 448 21.21 -2.37 -20.11
N PRO A 449 21.81 -1.22 -20.47
CA PRO A 449 22.64 -1.12 -21.67
C PRO A 449 23.81 -2.12 -21.70
N LYS A 450 24.43 -2.36 -20.55
CA LYS A 450 25.55 -3.31 -20.42
C LYS A 450 25.09 -4.75 -20.56
N ILE A 451 23.92 -5.09 -20.01
CA ILE A 451 23.30 -6.42 -20.16
C ILE A 451 22.98 -6.66 -21.64
N LEU A 452 22.35 -5.69 -22.30
CA LEU A 452 22.06 -5.75 -23.73
C LEU A 452 23.33 -5.90 -24.55
N ARG A 453 24.40 -5.17 -24.22
CA ARG A 453 25.66 -5.28 -24.95
C ARG A 453 26.28 -6.66 -24.80
N ALA A 454 26.26 -7.24 -23.60
CA ALA A 454 26.74 -8.60 -23.39
C ALA A 454 25.93 -9.65 -24.16
N VAL A 455 24.62 -9.45 -24.34
CA VAL A 455 23.77 -10.31 -25.19
C VAL A 455 24.20 -10.20 -26.65
N GLU A 456 24.37 -8.98 -27.16
CA GLU A 456 24.82 -8.75 -28.54
C GLU A 456 26.23 -9.30 -28.81
N ASP A 457 27.16 -9.12 -27.87
CA ASP A 457 28.53 -9.64 -28.00
C ASP A 457 28.56 -11.19 -28.01
N ALA A 458 27.68 -11.84 -27.23
CA ALA A 458 27.60 -13.30 -27.16
C ALA A 458 26.80 -13.92 -28.32
N ALA A 459 25.85 -13.19 -28.87
CA ALA A 459 25.00 -13.61 -29.97
C ALA A 459 24.74 -12.43 -30.93
N PRO A 460 25.68 -12.13 -31.85
CA PRO A 460 25.54 -10.98 -32.75
C PRO A 460 24.27 -11.02 -33.60
N GLY A 461 23.61 -9.88 -33.74
CA GLY A 461 22.31 -9.72 -34.39
C GLY A 461 21.11 -10.07 -33.50
N SER A 462 21.30 -10.16 -32.18
CA SER A 462 20.20 -10.37 -31.24
C SER A 462 19.42 -9.10 -30.96
N ILE A 463 20.01 -7.94 -31.20
CA ILE A 463 19.38 -6.63 -31.02
C ILE A 463 19.01 -6.04 -32.38
N ASP A 464 17.76 -5.60 -32.50
CA ASP A 464 17.27 -4.88 -33.68
C ASP A 464 16.47 -3.64 -33.26
N GLY A 465 16.38 -2.68 -34.17
CA GLY A 465 15.64 -1.44 -33.99
C GLY A 465 16.45 -0.31 -33.34
N LYS A 466 15.72 0.60 -32.71
CA LYS A 466 16.21 1.87 -32.17
C LYS A 466 15.61 2.10 -30.79
N ILE A 467 16.11 3.06 -30.02
CA ILE A 467 15.62 3.31 -28.65
C ILE A 467 14.10 3.57 -28.58
N ASP A 468 13.51 4.17 -29.62
CA ASP A 468 12.07 4.41 -29.73
C ASP A 468 11.26 3.13 -29.95
N LYS A 469 11.84 2.14 -30.63
CA LYS A 469 11.25 0.81 -30.80
C LYS A 469 12.32 -0.23 -31.12
N TRP A 470 12.44 -1.24 -30.27
CA TRP A 470 13.48 -2.25 -30.34
C TRP A 470 13.00 -3.65 -29.97
N GLN A 471 13.81 -4.63 -30.36
CA GLN A 471 13.63 -6.03 -30.03
C GLN A 471 14.98 -6.63 -29.64
N VAL A 472 14.98 -7.47 -28.61
CA VAL A 472 16.14 -8.25 -28.15
C VAL A 472 15.73 -9.71 -28.08
N ASP A 473 16.36 -10.54 -28.90
CA ASP A 473 16.24 -12.00 -28.81
C ASP A 473 17.17 -12.51 -27.70
N LEU A 474 16.60 -13.07 -26.64
CA LEU A 474 17.33 -13.62 -25.49
C LEU A 474 17.51 -15.14 -25.68
N PRO A 475 18.74 -15.64 -25.88
CA PRO A 475 18.97 -17.07 -26.02
C PRO A 475 18.73 -17.82 -24.70
N SER A 476 18.36 -19.10 -24.78
CA SER A 476 18.32 -19.98 -23.61
C SER A 476 19.71 -20.16 -23.01
N GLY A 477 19.79 -20.38 -21.69
CA GLY A 477 21.02 -20.55 -20.94
C GLY A 477 21.34 -19.37 -20.01
N PRO A 478 22.49 -19.38 -19.33
CA PRO A 478 22.88 -18.29 -18.46
C PRO A 478 23.10 -17.01 -19.27
N LEU A 479 22.62 -15.87 -18.75
CA LEU A 479 22.94 -14.57 -19.33
C LEU A 479 24.47 -14.40 -19.48
N PRO A 480 24.95 -13.96 -20.65
CA PRO A 480 26.38 -13.76 -20.92
C PRO A 480 26.96 -12.62 -20.07
N GLY A 481 28.29 -12.52 -19.98
CA GLY A 481 28.96 -11.36 -19.35
C GLY A 481 29.33 -11.50 -17.86
N GLY A 482 29.07 -12.65 -17.23
CA GLY A 482 29.54 -12.92 -15.87
C GLY A 482 28.94 -12.01 -14.80
N PHE A 483 27.75 -11.46 -15.04
CA PHE A 483 27.07 -10.59 -14.08
C PHE A 483 26.74 -11.34 -12.78
N ASP A 484 27.15 -10.75 -11.66
CA ASP A 484 26.70 -11.16 -10.34
C ASP A 484 25.19 -11.00 -10.26
N SER A 485 24.48 -12.08 -9.87
CA SER A 485 23.04 -12.00 -9.63
C SER A 485 22.78 -11.02 -8.50
N ARG A 486 21.90 -10.06 -8.74
CA ARG A 486 21.36 -9.19 -7.69
C ARG A 486 20.41 -10.01 -6.80
N GLU A 487 20.31 -9.64 -5.54
CA GLU A 487 19.39 -10.31 -4.60
C GLU A 487 17.95 -10.22 -5.14
N GLY A 488 17.21 -11.34 -5.10
CA GLY A 488 15.84 -11.43 -5.63
C GLY A 488 15.73 -11.74 -7.12
N SER A 489 16.82 -11.74 -7.90
CA SER A 489 16.75 -12.01 -9.35
C SER A 489 16.92 -13.48 -9.73
N GLN A 490 17.18 -14.38 -8.77
CA GLN A 490 17.60 -15.75 -9.04
C GLN A 490 16.52 -16.55 -9.79
N LEU A 491 15.27 -16.51 -9.31
CA LEU A 491 14.16 -17.27 -9.90
C LEU A 491 13.82 -16.77 -11.32
N ILE A 492 13.78 -15.45 -11.50
CA ILE A 492 13.55 -14.84 -12.82
C ILE A 492 14.66 -15.25 -13.78
N ARG A 493 15.93 -15.19 -13.35
CA ARG A 493 17.08 -15.59 -14.18
C ARG A 493 17.02 -17.07 -14.55
N GLU A 494 16.68 -17.95 -13.61
CA GLU A 494 16.52 -19.37 -13.86
C GLU A 494 15.41 -19.62 -14.89
N ARG A 495 14.24 -18.99 -14.72
CA ARG A 495 13.13 -19.07 -15.67
C ARG A 495 13.53 -18.63 -17.08
N LEU A 496 14.18 -17.47 -17.19
CA LEU A 496 14.63 -16.94 -18.48
C LEU A 496 15.70 -17.80 -19.15
N SER A 497 16.42 -18.62 -18.38
CA SER A 497 17.44 -19.53 -18.91
C SER A 497 16.86 -20.81 -19.54
N ILE A 498 15.62 -21.19 -19.23
CA ILE A 498 15.05 -22.50 -19.64
C ILE A 498 14.65 -22.51 -21.11
N VAL A 499 14.03 -21.43 -21.59
CA VAL A 499 13.58 -21.30 -22.99
C VAL A 499 14.06 -19.98 -23.59
N PRO A 500 14.24 -19.88 -24.92
CA PRO A 500 14.50 -18.60 -25.56
C PRO A 500 13.32 -17.64 -25.38
N HIS A 501 13.63 -16.38 -25.14
CA HIS A 501 12.64 -15.31 -24.98
C HIS A 501 12.89 -14.19 -25.98
N ARG A 502 11.90 -13.34 -26.16
CA ARG A 502 11.99 -12.08 -26.88
C ARG A 502 11.53 -10.97 -25.96
N LEU A 503 12.37 -9.94 -25.85
CA LEU A 503 12.05 -8.69 -25.18
C LEU A 503 11.83 -7.61 -26.23
N GLU A 504 10.63 -7.07 -26.28
CA GLU A 504 10.27 -5.93 -27.13
C GLU A 504 10.14 -4.69 -26.25
N GLY A 505 10.59 -3.55 -26.75
CA GLY A 505 10.49 -2.28 -26.06
C GLY A 505 10.11 -1.12 -26.98
N GLU A 506 9.31 -0.19 -26.47
CA GLU A 506 8.85 0.99 -27.22
C GLU A 506 8.74 2.21 -26.28
N LEU A 507 9.18 3.38 -26.75
CA LEU A 507 8.92 4.64 -26.08
C LEU A 507 7.52 5.14 -26.43
N VAL A 508 6.66 5.26 -25.42
CA VAL A 508 5.27 5.68 -25.55
C VAL A 508 5.02 6.98 -24.79
N ASP A 509 3.80 7.52 -24.89
CA ASP A 509 3.35 8.72 -24.17
C ASP A 509 4.29 9.93 -24.37
N GLY A 510 4.69 10.16 -25.62
CA GLY A 510 5.62 11.24 -25.99
C GLY A 510 7.05 11.05 -25.48
N GLY A 511 7.46 9.80 -25.22
CA GLY A 511 8.77 9.47 -24.67
C GLY A 511 8.85 9.57 -23.14
N GLY A 512 7.69 9.67 -22.45
CA GLY A 512 7.62 9.69 -21.00
C GLY A 512 7.60 8.30 -20.35
N THR A 513 7.38 7.24 -21.13
CA THR A 513 7.26 5.86 -20.63
C THR A 513 7.91 4.87 -21.59
N ILE A 514 8.59 3.87 -21.04
CA ILE A 514 9.03 2.67 -21.80
C ILE A 514 7.99 1.58 -21.59
N ALA A 515 7.34 1.14 -22.67
CA ALA A 515 6.54 -0.08 -22.70
C ALA A 515 7.43 -1.26 -23.05
N LEU A 516 7.33 -2.36 -22.30
CA LEU A 516 8.09 -3.58 -22.50
C LEU A 516 7.15 -4.77 -22.61
N GLU A 517 7.47 -5.73 -23.47
CA GLU A 517 6.85 -7.05 -23.51
C GLU A 517 7.93 -8.13 -23.57
N LEU A 518 7.89 -9.07 -22.62
CA LEU A 518 8.77 -10.22 -22.54
C LEU A 518 7.94 -11.49 -22.71
N GLY A 519 8.25 -12.31 -23.70
CA GLY A 519 7.56 -13.56 -23.96
C GLY A 519 8.44 -14.63 -24.58
N PRO A 520 7.97 -15.88 -24.71
CA PRO A 520 8.70 -16.94 -25.39
C PRO A 520 8.87 -16.60 -26.88
N ARG A 521 10.03 -16.96 -27.44
CA ARG A 521 10.32 -16.77 -28.87
C ARG A 521 9.64 -17.81 -29.76
#